data_AF-A0A5A8AR62-F1
#
_entry.id   AF-A0A5A8AR62-F1
#
_cell.length_a   1.000
_cell.length_b   1.000
_cell.length_c   1.000
_cell.angle_alpha   90.00
_cell.angle_beta   90.00
_cell.angle_gamma   90.00
#
_symmetry.space_group_name_H-M   'P 1'
#
loop_
_entity.id
_entity.type
_entity.pdbx_description
1 polymer ?
#
loop_
_entity_poly.entity_id
_entity_poly.type
_entity_poly.pdbx_seq_one_letter_code
_entity_poly.pdbx_strand_id
1 'polypeptide(L)'
;MKYSKLNLAKEAIRHKGFVQKIPDIFRMVKTWRRGEYPMRSLDIILPLLGMLYVISPIDLLPEVAVPVIGVLDDLAVLSLAIPKLIREVDKFLLWEADRKYNTAGAKIIDAEIIE
;
A
#
# COMPACT_ATOMS: atom_id res chain seq x y z
N MET A 1 12.98 -3.43 26.45
CA MET A 1 13.49 -4.19 25.29
C MET A 1 13.59 -3.25 24.10
N LYS A 2 14.81 -2.91 23.64
CA LYS A 2 15.03 -1.98 22.53
C LYS A 2 14.81 -2.74 21.23
N TYR A 3 13.61 -2.65 20.66
CA TYR A 3 13.37 -3.12 19.29
C TYR A 3 14.24 -2.28 18.36
N SER A 4 15.35 -2.85 17.90
CA SER A 4 16.24 -2.20 16.95
C SER A 4 15.42 -1.91 15.70
N LYS A 5 15.31 -0.64 15.30
CA LYS A 5 14.58 -0.20 14.09
C LYS A 5 15.00 -1.00 12.84
N LEU A 6 16.23 -1.51 12.86
CA LEU A 6 16.80 -2.38 11.84
C LEU A 6 16.12 -3.75 11.77
N ASN A 7 15.74 -4.34 12.91
CA ASN A 7 15.00 -5.61 12.92
C ASN A 7 13.57 -5.42 12.44
N LEU A 8 12.95 -4.27 12.74
CA LEU A 8 11.62 -3.92 12.23
C LEU A 8 11.64 -3.70 10.70
N ALA A 9 12.67 -3.01 10.19
CA ALA A 9 12.88 -2.82 8.76
C ALA A 9 13.21 -4.15 8.05
N LYS A 10 14.02 -5.01 8.66
CA LYS A 10 14.40 -6.32 8.12
C LYS A 10 13.21 -7.30 8.11
N GLU A 11 12.34 -7.27 9.11
CA GLU A 11 11.08 -8.03 9.12
C GLU A 11 10.12 -7.51 8.03
N ALA A 12 9.99 -6.18 7.90
CA ALA A 12 9.19 -5.54 6.85
C ALA A 12 9.64 -5.89 5.42
N ILE A 13 10.96 -5.98 5.18
CA ILE A 13 11.56 -6.32 3.88
C ILE A 13 11.49 -7.83 3.59
N ARG A 14 11.48 -8.69 4.61
CA ARG A 14 11.51 -10.16 4.48
C ARG A 14 10.13 -10.79 4.23
N HIS A 15 9.05 -10.00 4.23
CA HIS A 15 7.71 -10.51 4.01
C HIS A 15 7.48 -10.93 2.55
N LYS A 16 7.33 -12.24 2.34
CA LYS A 16 6.52 -12.83 1.25
C LYS A 16 5.09 -12.24 1.16
N GLY A 17 4.69 -11.38 2.10
CA GLY A 17 3.41 -10.70 2.20
C GLY A 17 3.23 -9.47 1.29
N PHE A 18 4.27 -8.81 0.77
CA PHE A 18 4.05 -7.68 -0.15
C PHE A 18 3.36 -8.15 -1.44
N VAL A 19 3.87 -9.22 -2.05
CA VAL A 19 3.29 -9.80 -3.28
C VAL A 19 1.86 -10.28 -3.04
N GLN A 20 1.58 -10.85 -1.86
CA GLN A 20 0.22 -11.26 -1.48
C GLN A 20 -0.73 -10.08 -1.29
N LYS A 21 -0.22 -8.90 -0.95
CA LYS A 21 -0.98 -7.65 -0.79
C LYS A 21 -1.16 -6.87 -2.08
N ILE A 22 -0.51 -7.27 -3.20
CA ILE A 22 -0.69 -6.60 -4.50
C ILE A 22 -2.17 -6.51 -4.90
N PRO A 23 -2.98 -7.59 -4.83
CA PRO A 23 -4.41 -7.50 -5.12
C PRO A 23 -5.15 -6.53 -4.20
N ASP A 24 -4.76 -6.48 -2.92
CA ASP A 24 -5.35 -5.57 -1.93
C ASP A 24 -5.00 -4.11 -2.22
N ILE A 25 -3.78 -3.84 -2.69
CA ILE A 25 -3.37 -2.51 -3.15
C ILE A 25 -4.26 -2.05 -4.31
N PHE A 26 -4.49 -2.90 -5.32
CA PHE A 26 -5.38 -2.55 -6.44
C PHE A 26 -6.81 -2.26 -5.98
N ARG A 27 -7.32 -3.06 -5.04
CA ARG A 27 -8.65 -2.87 -4.47
C ARG A 27 -8.73 -1.58 -3.66
N MET A 28 -7.73 -1.29 -2.84
CA MET A 28 -7.61 -0.02 -2.09
C MET A 28 -7.66 1.18 -3.03
N VAL A 29 -6.83 1.19 -4.08
CA VAL A 29 -6.79 2.27 -5.07
C VAL A 29 -8.14 2.43 -5.76
N LYS A 30 -8.79 1.31 -6.15
CA LYS A 30 -10.11 1.34 -6.80
C LYS A 30 -11.18 1.92 -5.89
N THR A 31 -11.23 1.52 -4.62
CA THR A 31 -12.21 1.99 -3.63
C THR A 31 -11.97 3.45 -3.24
N TRP A 32 -10.71 3.86 -3.11
CA TRP A 32 -10.32 5.26 -2.94
C TRP A 32 -10.75 6.12 -4.13
N ARG A 33 -10.50 5.67 -5.37
CA ARG A 33 -10.91 6.39 -6.60
C ARG A 33 -12.42 6.55 -6.71
N ARG A 34 -13.19 5.65 -6.11
CA ARG A 34 -14.67 5.72 -6.03
C ARG A 34 -15.16 6.65 -4.92
N GLY A 35 -14.27 7.20 -4.09
CA GLY A 35 -14.62 8.04 -2.94
C GLY A 35 -15.17 7.26 -1.74
N GLU A 36 -15.14 5.93 -1.78
CA GLU A 36 -15.71 5.08 -0.73
C GLU A 36 -14.76 4.94 0.47
N TYR A 37 -13.45 4.97 0.24
CA TYR A 37 -12.44 4.89 1.30
C TYR A 37 -11.83 6.28 1.57
N PRO A 38 -12.08 6.88 2.74
CA PRO A 38 -11.60 8.22 3.08
C PRO A 38 -10.10 8.19 3.39
N MET A 39 -9.28 8.30 2.35
CA MET A 39 -7.82 8.33 2.43
C MET A 39 -7.28 9.62 1.83
N ARG A 40 -6.26 10.21 2.47
CA ARG A 40 -5.59 11.39 1.92
C ARG A 40 -4.86 11.03 0.63
N SER A 41 -5.08 11.80 -0.43
CA SER A 41 -4.46 11.57 -1.75
C SER A 41 -2.94 11.49 -1.69
N LEU A 42 -2.29 12.27 -0.83
CA LEU A 42 -0.83 12.24 -0.65
C LEU A 42 -0.31 10.90 -0.10
N ASP A 43 -1.10 10.23 0.75
CA ASP A 43 -0.68 8.97 1.38
C ASP A 43 -0.70 7.80 0.39
N ILE A 44 -1.40 7.93 -0.75
CA ILE A 44 -1.44 6.93 -1.82
C ILE A 44 -0.63 7.34 -3.06
N ILE A 45 -0.65 8.63 -3.43
CA ILE A 45 0.07 9.15 -4.61
C ILE A 45 1.58 9.08 -4.40
N LEU A 46 2.09 9.43 -3.21
CA LEU A 46 3.53 9.48 -2.97
C LEU A 46 4.20 8.08 -3.03
N PRO A 47 3.64 7.02 -2.41
CA PRO A 47 4.15 5.67 -2.60
C PRO A 47 3.98 5.17 -4.05
N LEU A 48 2.87 5.49 -4.72
CA LEU A 48 2.66 5.09 -6.12
C LEU A 48 3.67 5.74 -7.06
N LEU A 49 3.96 7.04 -6.89
CA LEU A 49 4.97 7.75 -7.67
C LEU A 49 6.37 7.16 -7.43
N GLY A 50 6.72 6.86 -6.17
CA GLY A 50 7.97 6.19 -5.85
C GLY A 50 8.09 4.81 -6.51
N MET A 51 7.00 4.05 -6.59
CA MET A 51 6.96 2.78 -7.33
C MET A 51 7.01 2.98 -8.85
N LEU A 52 6.32 3.99 -9.39
CA LEU A 52 6.31 4.29 -10.82
C LEU A 52 7.70 4.72 -11.29
N TYR A 53 8.41 5.52 -10.50
CA TYR A 53 9.80 5.92 -10.74
C TYR A 53 10.74 4.72 -10.81
N VAL A 54 10.49 3.69 -9.99
CA VAL A 54 11.24 2.43 -10.01
C VAL A 54 10.86 1.51 -11.17
N ILE A 55 9.58 1.49 -11.54
CA ILE A 55 9.07 0.65 -12.64
C ILE A 55 9.42 1.26 -14.01
N SER A 56 9.50 2.60 -14.11
CA SER A 56 9.95 3.29 -15.32
C SER A 56 11.04 4.34 -15.03
N PRO A 57 12.29 3.91 -14.82
CA PRO A 57 13.47 4.76 -14.98
C PRO A 57 13.86 4.95 -16.46
N ILE A 58 13.24 4.18 -17.37
CA ILE A 58 13.80 3.85 -18.69
C ILE A 58 13.24 4.72 -19.83
N ASP A 59 12.02 5.26 -19.71
CA ASP A 59 11.34 5.83 -20.90
C ASP A 59 11.74 7.28 -21.24
N LEU A 60 12.77 7.84 -20.60
CA LEU A 60 13.21 9.23 -20.78
C LEU A 60 14.72 9.43 -20.98
N LEU A 61 15.52 8.37 -21.02
CA LEU A 61 16.96 8.49 -21.30
C LEU A 61 17.27 7.97 -22.70
N PRO A 62 17.28 8.84 -23.73
CA PRO A 62 18.00 8.55 -24.95
C PRO A 62 19.49 8.38 -24.61
N GLU A 63 19.90 7.11 -24.58
CA GLU A 63 21.22 6.57 -24.89
C GLU A 63 22.48 6.85 -24.04
N VAL A 64 22.59 7.78 -23.05
CA VAL A 64 23.97 8.13 -22.56
C VAL A 64 24.26 8.32 -21.05
N ALA A 65 23.34 8.59 -20.12
CA ALA A 65 23.75 9.23 -18.85
C ALA A 65 23.97 8.30 -17.62
N VAL A 66 25.24 7.94 -17.34
CA VAL A 66 25.81 7.62 -16.00
C VAL A 66 25.50 6.23 -15.38
N PRO A 67 26.43 5.24 -15.47
CA PRO A 67 26.11 3.83 -15.18
C PRO A 67 26.00 3.41 -13.69
N VAL A 68 26.30 4.25 -12.68
CA VAL A 68 26.52 3.75 -11.30
C VAL A 68 25.86 4.58 -10.18
N ILE A 69 25.42 5.82 -10.42
CA ILE A 69 24.95 6.71 -9.33
C ILE A 69 23.43 6.65 -9.08
N GLY A 70 22.60 6.31 -10.08
CA GLY A 70 21.13 6.33 -9.93
C GLY A 70 20.55 5.22 -9.05
N VAL A 71 21.12 4.01 -9.11
CA VAL A 71 20.51 2.79 -8.51
C VAL A 71 20.42 2.86 -6.98
N LEU A 72 21.38 3.51 -6.32
CA LEU A 72 21.40 3.63 -4.86
C LEU A 72 20.27 4.52 -4.33
N ASP A 73 19.93 5.59 -5.05
CA ASP A 73 18.84 6.49 -4.68
C ASP A 73 17.47 5.80 -4.86
N ASP A 74 17.30 5.06 -5.96
CA ASP A 74 16.08 4.30 -6.25
C ASP A 74 15.78 3.26 -5.16
N LEU A 75 16.81 2.54 -4.68
CA LEU A 75 16.68 1.58 -3.59
C LEU A 75 16.33 2.25 -2.25
N ALA A 76 16.87 3.45 -2.00
CA ALA A 76 16.54 4.21 -0.81
C ALA A 76 15.07 4.64 -0.83
N VAL A 77 14.57 5.14 -1.97
CA VAL A 77 13.16 5.50 -2.16
C VAL A 77 12.23 4.30 -1.96
N LEU A 78 12.55 3.14 -2.55
CA LEU A 78 11.76 1.91 -2.36
C LEU A 78 11.72 1.45 -0.90
N SER A 79 12.88 1.51 -0.22
CA SER A 79 12.99 1.08 1.18
C SER A 79 12.07 1.88 2.12
N LEU A 80 11.74 3.11 1.74
CA LEU A 80 10.81 3.99 2.46
C LEU A 80 9.37 3.85 1.97
N ALA A 81 9.17 3.70 0.65
CA ALA A 81 7.85 3.64 0.03
C ALA A 81 7.11 2.35 0.36
N ILE A 82 7.77 1.19 0.28
CA ILE A 82 7.14 -0.13 0.47
C ILE A 82 6.51 -0.26 1.88
N PRO A 83 7.23 0.01 2.99
CA PRO A 83 6.64 -0.12 4.33
C PRO A 83 5.49 0.87 4.56
N LYS A 84 5.58 2.08 3.97
CA LYS A 84 4.51 3.07 4.06
C LYS A 84 3.25 2.59 3.34
N LEU A 85 3.40 2.05 2.12
CA LEU A 85 2.29 1.50 1.35
C LEU A 85 1.63 0.30 2.07
N ILE A 86 2.43 -0.64 2.59
CA ILE A 86 1.90 -1.80 3.33
C ILE A 86 1.04 -1.35 4.52
N ARG A 87 1.48 -0.34 5.27
CA ARG A 87 0.71 0.20 6.40
C ARG A 87 -0.62 0.79 5.98
N GLU A 88 -0.68 1.47 4.84
CA GLU A 88 -1.94 2.01 4.32
C GLU A 88 -2.88 0.90 3.85
N VAL A 89 -2.34 -0.16 3.24
CA VAL A 89 -3.11 -1.36 2.88
C VAL A 89 -3.69 -2.04 4.12
N ASP A 90 -2.92 -2.16 5.20
CA ASP A 90 -3.42 -2.77 6.45
C ASP A 90 -4.58 -1.97 7.05
N LYS A 91 -4.48 -0.63 7.06
CA LYS A 91 -5.59 0.24 7.48
C LYS A 91 -6.82 0.05 6.60
N PHE A 92 -6.61 -0.04 5.28
CA PHE A 92 -7.69 -0.28 4.33
C PHE A 92 -8.38 -1.63 4.57
N LEU A 93 -7.62 -2.69 4.85
CA LEU A 93 -8.17 -4.01 5.15
C LEU A 93 -9.01 -4.00 6.44
N LEU A 94 -8.53 -3.32 7.48
CA LEU A 94 -9.28 -3.15 8.73
C LEU A 94 -10.60 -2.40 8.50
N TRP A 95 -10.54 -1.29 7.75
CA TRP A 95 -11.73 -0.52 7.39
C TRP A 95 -12.72 -1.35 6.54
N GLU A 96 -12.24 -2.15 5.59
CA GLU A 96 -13.13 -2.97 4.77
C GLU A 96 -13.80 -4.07 5.59
N ALA A 97 -13.07 -4.70 6.51
CA ALA A 97 -13.62 -5.71 7.40
C ALA A 97 -14.72 -5.13 8.30
N ASP A 98 -14.49 -3.94 8.88
CA ASP A 98 -15.47 -3.22 9.69
C ASP A 98 -16.73 -2.87 8.88
N ARG A 99 -16.57 -2.35 7.66
CA ARG A 99 -17.70 -2.04 6.78
C ARG A 99 -18.53 -3.28 6.43
N LYS A 100 -17.87 -4.42 6.16
CA LYS A 100 -18.54 -5.70 5.88
C LYS A 100 -19.31 -6.22 7.10
N TYR A 101 -18.71 -6.13 8.29
CA TYR A 101 -19.34 -6.53 9.54
C TYR A 101 -20.57 -5.68 9.85
N ASN A 102 -20.46 -4.35 9.76
CA ASN A 102 -21.59 -3.43 9.97
C ASN A 102 -22.73 -3.68 8.98
N THR A 103 -22.41 -3.95 7.70
CA THR A 103 -23.44 -4.27 6.69
C THR A 103 -24.11 -5.62 6.96
N ALA A 104 -23.36 -6.63 7.41
CA ALA A 104 -23.92 -7.93 7.75
C ALA A 104 -24.78 -7.87 9.01
N GLY A 105 -24.33 -7.15 10.05
CA GLY A 105 -25.09 -6.90 11.27
C GLY A 105 -26.41 -6.20 10.99
N ALA A 106 -26.40 -5.15 10.15
CA ALA A 106 -27.60 -4.46 9.71
C ALA A 106 -28.60 -5.39 8.98
N LYS A 107 -28.11 -6.33 8.17
CA LYS A 107 -28.97 -7.30 7.48
C LYS A 107 -29.60 -8.34 8.43
N ILE A 108 -28.92 -8.72 9.51
CA ILE A 108 -29.43 -9.70 10.48
C ILE A 108 -30.56 -9.09 11.32
N ILE A 109 -30.38 -7.87 11.82
CA ILE A 109 -31.43 -7.17 12.58
C ILE A 109 -32.69 -6.95 11.74
N ASP A 110 -32.55 -6.61 10.46
CA ASP A 110 -33.71 -6.46 9.57
C ASP A 110 -34.47 -7.78 9.33
N ALA A 111 -33.78 -8.92 9.41
CA ALA A 111 -34.40 -10.24 9.22
C ALA A 111 -35.12 -10.74 10.49
N GLU A 112 -34.61 -10.42 11.68
CA GLU A 112 -35.19 -10.83 12.98
C GLU A 112 -36.46 -10.04 13.32
N ILE A 113 -36.62 -8.83 12.80
CA ILE A 113 -37.80 -7.96 13.06
C ILE A 113 -39.04 -8.39 12.23
N ILE A 114 -38.87 -9.28 11.24
CA ILE A 114 -39.96 -9.69 10.33
C ILE A 114 -40.63 -11.02 10.77
N GLU A 115 -40.21 -11.62 11.89
CA GLU A 115 -40.82 -12.83 12.47
C GLU A 115 -41.83 -12.54 13.59
#